data_AF-A0A960YJV8-F1
#
_entry.id   AF-A0A960YJV8-F1
#
_cell.length_a   1.000
_cell.length_b   1.000
_cell.length_c   1.000
_cell.angle_alpha   90.00
_cell.angle_beta   90.00
_cell.angle_gamma   90.00
#
_symmetry.space_group_name_H-M   'P 1'
#
loop_
_entity.id
_entity.type
_entity.pdbx_description
1 polymer ?
#
loop_
_entity_poly.entity_id
_entity_poly.type
_entity_poly.pdbx_seq_one_letter_code
_entity_poly.pdbx_strand_id
1 'polypeptide(L)'
;MSGTFGGSRAGSNALFLLLQGLAASVFGLLQMKLFTVSLGEEVFGLFLALRGLAVLLSSVGVMALPQLAQRFGPQLEVRGDRGALLRGAVTLVVALLGFYAVVGLAAWRFWPQLAGRVAPQTALEPLLLPTVFLGLALGLAELAAGLYQGLRRMAPMALAELLGLAGLTLHLFLRRAT
;
A
#
# COMPACT_ATOMS: atom_id res chain seq x y z
N MET A 1 40.64 -0.30 -23.11
CA MET A 1 39.47 0.60 -23.19
C MET A 1 38.42 -0.07 -24.04
N SER A 2 37.45 -0.73 -23.41
CA SER A 2 36.30 -1.34 -24.10
C SER A 2 35.03 -0.76 -23.51
N GLY A 3 34.57 0.34 -24.12
CA GLY A 3 33.24 0.89 -23.89
C GLY A 3 32.21 -0.08 -24.43
N THR A 4 31.72 -0.96 -23.56
CA THR A 4 30.50 -1.71 -23.81
C THR A 4 29.36 -0.91 -23.20
N PHE A 5 28.31 -0.68 -23.99
CA PHE A 5 27.07 -0.03 -23.57
C PHE A 5 26.39 -0.86 -22.48
N GLY A 6 26.88 -0.76 -21.24
CA GLY A 6 26.14 -1.16 -20.06
C GLY A 6 25.03 -0.15 -19.84
N GLY A 7 23.86 -0.39 -20.44
CA GLY A 7 22.64 0.30 -20.02
C GLY A 7 22.54 0.15 -18.51
N SER A 8 22.80 1.25 -17.78
CA SER A 8 23.06 1.17 -16.36
C SER A 8 21.83 0.56 -15.68
N ARG A 9 22.00 -0.36 -14.71
CA ARG A 9 20.88 -0.89 -13.91
C ARG A 9 19.98 0.23 -13.36
N ALA A 10 20.54 1.42 -13.16
CA ALA A 10 19.81 2.63 -12.82
C ALA A 10 18.81 3.07 -13.91
N GLY A 11 19.19 3.09 -15.18
CA GLY A 11 18.30 3.43 -16.29
C GLY A 11 17.14 2.45 -16.45
N SER A 12 17.41 1.15 -16.32
CA SER A 12 16.35 0.11 -16.34
C SER A 12 15.40 0.27 -15.14
N ASN A 13 15.92 0.52 -13.94
CA ASN A 13 15.10 0.73 -12.75
C ASN A 13 14.27 2.02 -12.83
N ALA A 14 14.83 3.10 -13.38
CA ALA A 14 14.11 4.35 -13.59
C ALA A 14 12.94 4.16 -14.56
N LEU A 15 13.14 3.39 -15.63
CA LEU A 15 12.07 3.05 -16.56
C LEU A 15 10.95 2.25 -15.89
N PHE A 16 11.27 1.28 -15.03
CA PHE A 16 10.25 0.54 -14.28
C PHE A 16 9.47 1.42 -13.31
N LEU A 17 10.13 2.34 -12.61
CA LEU A 17 9.47 3.30 -11.73
C LEU A 17 8.53 4.25 -12.51
N LEU A 18 8.95 4.71 -13.68
CA LEU A 18 8.11 5.52 -14.56
C LEU A 18 6.88 4.76 -15.06
N LEU A 19 7.09 3.54 -15.57
CA LEU A 19 6.00 2.68 -16.05
C LEU A 19 5.00 2.35 -14.94
N GLN A 20 5.50 2.05 -13.74
CA GLN A 20 4.68 1.82 -12.56
C GLN A 20 3.85 3.07 -12.21
N GLY A 21 4.46 4.26 -12.15
CA GLY A 21 3.75 5.50 -11.85
C GLY A 21 2.68 5.84 -12.89
N LEU A 22 2.97 5.62 -14.17
CA LEU A 22 2.00 5.79 -15.26
C LEU A 22 0.84 4.79 -15.14
N ALA A 23 1.14 3.51 -14.89
CA ALA A 23 0.12 2.49 -14.72
C ALA A 23 -0.78 2.78 -13.51
N ALA A 24 -0.19 3.12 -12.36
CA ALA A 24 -0.93 3.51 -11.16
C ALA A 24 -1.86 4.69 -11.42
N SER A 25 -1.42 5.68 -12.20
CA SER A 25 -2.23 6.83 -12.59
C SER A 25 -3.40 6.42 -13.49
N VAL A 26 -3.14 5.66 -14.57
CA VAL A 26 -4.17 5.22 -15.52
C VAL A 26 -5.20 4.32 -14.84
N PHE A 27 -4.77 3.31 -14.09
CA PHE A 27 -5.68 2.43 -13.37
C PHE A 27 -6.41 3.17 -12.25
N GLY A 28 -5.75 4.09 -11.54
CA GLY A 28 -6.40 4.92 -10.53
C GLY A 28 -7.54 5.75 -11.11
N LEU A 29 -7.34 6.38 -12.27
CA LEU A 29 -8.39 7.13 -12.97
C LEU A 29 -9.53 6.22 -13.45
N LEU A 30 -9.22 5.04 -14.00
CA LEU A 30 -10.22 4.06 -14.41
C LEU A 30 -11.06 3.57 -13.22
N GLN A 31 -10.42 3.21 -12.12
CA GLN A 31 -11.10 2.79 -10.89
C GLN A 31 -11.96 3.91 -10.33
N MET A 32 -11.46 5.15 -10.31
CA MET A 32 -12.24 6.30 -9.86
C MET A 32 -13.49 6.50 -10.74
N LYS A 33 -13.34 6.46 -12.06
CA LYS A 33 -14.47 6.54 -12.99
C LYS A 33 -15.49 5.42 -12.74
N LEU A 34 -15.03 4.19 -12.53
CA LEU A 34 -15.92 3.07 -12.20
C LEU A 34 -16.70 3.35 -10.91
N PHE A 35 -16.02 3.78 -9.84
CA PHE A 35 -16.66 4.10 -8.57
C PHE A 35 -17.66 5.25 -8.67
N THR A 36 -17.32 6.33 -9.38
CA THR A 36 -18.23 7.48 -9.55
C THR A 36 -19.49 7.11 -10.32
N VAL A 37 -19.40 6.16 -11.27
CA VAL A 37 -20.58 5.70 -12.02
C VAL A 37 -21.38 4.63 -11.26
N SER A 38 -20.73 3.83 -10.40
CA SER A 38 -21.39 2.72 -9.70
C SER A 38 -21.97 3.10 -8.32
N LEU A 39 -21.45 4.14 -7.67
CA LEU A 39 -21.86 4.55 -6.33
C LEU A 39 -22.69 5.83 -6.38
N GLY A 40 -23.73 5.92 -5.55
CA GLY A 40 -24.43 7.19 -5.31
C GLY A 40 -23.52 8.20 -4.59
N GLU A 41 -23.82 9.50 -4.70
CA GLU A 41 -22.97 10.60 -4.20
C GLU A 41 -22.59 10.43 -2.71
N GLU A 42 -23.54 10.05 -1.86
CA GLU A 42 -23.32 9.85 -0.43
C GLU A 42 -22.33 8.70 -0.15
N VAL A 43 -22.49 7.58 -0.86
CA VAL A 43 -21.63 6.39 -0.70
C VAL A 43 -20.23 6.66 -1.24
N PHE A 44 -20.13 7.42 -2.33
CA PHE A 44 -18.86 7.85 -2.89
C PHE A 44 -18.10 8.78 -1.92
N GLY A 45 -18.78 9.76 -1.32
CA GLY A 45 -18.19 10.65 -0.31
C GLY A 45 -17.67 9.87 0.91
N LEU A 46 -18.44 8.90 1.39
CA LEU A 46 -18.06 8.01 2.48
C LEU A 46 -16.83 7.16 2.12
N PHE A 47 -16.81 6.58 0.92
CA PHE A 47 -15.66 5.83 0.40
C PHE A 47 -14.40 6.69 0.35
N LEU A 48 -14.50 7.94 -0.13
CA LEU A 48 -13.37 8.84 -0.22
C LEU A 48 -12.80 9.18 1.17
N ALA A 49 -13.68 9.42 2.15
CA ALA A 49 -13.29 9.68 3.53
C ALA A 49 -12.58 8.48 4.17
N LEU A 50 -13.13 7.26 4.01
CA LEU A 50 -12.53 6.04 4.53
C LEU A 50 -11.20 5.71 3.86
N ARG A 51 -11.09 5.94 2.54
CA ARG A 51 -9.83 5.82 1.82
C ARG A 51 -8.79 6.81 2.34
N GLY A 52 -9.18 8.06 2.57
CA GLY A 52 -8.31 9.07 3.18
C GLY A 52 -7.81 8.65 4.56
N LEU A 53 -8.71 8.12 5.40
CA LEU A 53 -8.36 7.58 6.70
C LEU A 53 -7.39 6.38 6.60
N ALA A 54 -7.64 5.44 5.69
CA ALA A 54 -6.74 4.31 5.47
C ALA A 54 -5.35 4.74 5.01
N VAL A 55 -5.28 5.74 4.12
CA VAL A 55 -4.00 6.32 3.65
C VAL A 55 -3.27 7.01 4.81
N LEU A 56 -3.98 7.77 5.66
CA LEU A 56 -3.38 8.36 6.86
C LEU A 56 -2.85 7.30 7.82
N LEU A 57 -3.62 6.24 8.08
CA LEU A 57 -3.19 5.12 8.92
C LEU A 57 -1.98 4.41 8.35
N SER A 58 -1.95 4.16 7.02
CA SER A 58 -0.78 3.66 6.29
C SER A 58 0.41 4.57 6.51
N SER A 59 0.26 5.87 6.23
CA SER A 59 1.33 6.85 6.33
C SER A 59 1.94 6.90 7.74
N VAL A 60 1.11 6.84 8.80
CA VAL A 60 1.60 6.81 10.18
C VAL A 60 2.32 5.49 10.51
N GLY A 61 1.76 4.34 10.12
CA GLY A 61 2.37 3.03 10.37
C GLY A 61 3.65 2.81 9.56
N VAL A 62 3.78 3.51 8.43
CA VAL A 62 4.72 3.19 7.37
C VAL A 62 5.72 4.31 7.13
N MET A 63 5.59 5.53 7.68
CA MET A 63 6.56 6.61 7.44
C MET A 63 8.03 6.21 7.74
N ALA A 64 8.26 5.31 8.70
CA ALA A 64 9.61 4.85 9.05
C ALA A 64 10.02 3.51 8.41
N LEU A 65 9.09 2.55 8.22
CA LEU A 65 9.46 1.15 7.95
C LEU A 65 10.04 0.89 6.54
N PRO A 66 9.48 1.39 5.43
CA PRO A 66 10.07 1.28 4.10
C PRO A 66 11.36 2.08 3.98
N GLN A 67 11.50 3.21 4.68
CA GLN A 67 12.75 3.97 4.69
C GLN A 67 13.88 3.14 5.33
N LEU A 68 13.57 2.42 6.41
CA LEU A 68 14.50 1.47 7.03
C LEU A 68 14.83 0.31 6.05
N ALA A 69 13.82 -0.25 5.37
CA ALA A 69 14.01 -1.30 4.38
C ALA A 69 14.92 -0.85 3.21
N GLN A 70 14.68 0.34 2.66
CA GLN A 70 15.48 0.94 1.59
C GLN A 70 16.92 1.22 2.04
N ARG A 71 17.12 1.64 3.29
CA ARG A 71 18.44 2.00 3.82
C ARG A 71 19.28 0.78 4.19
N PHE A 72 18.71 -0.20 4.87
CA PHE A 72 19.45 -1.35 5.41
C PHE A 72 19.42 -2.58 4.49
N GLY A 73 18.41 -2.72 3.61
CA GLY A 73 18.33 -3.81 2.63
C GLY A 73 19.59 -3.97 1.76
N PRO A 74 20.10 -2.91 1.11
CA PRO A 74 21.31 -3.00 0.30
C PRO A 74 22.55 -3.40 1.11
N GLN A 75 22.65 -2.93 2.37
CA GLN A 75 23.80 -3.22 3.23
C GLN A 75 23.88 -4.71 3.60
N LEU A 76 22.72 -5.33 3.83
CA LEU A 76 22.63 -6.76 4.14
C LEU A 76 22.81 -7.64 2.90
N GLU A 77 22.33 -7.20 1.73
CA GLU A 77 22.54 -7.92 0.47
C GLU A 77 24.02 -7.93 0.05
N VAL A 78 24.75 -6.81 0.19
CA VAL A 78 26.19 -6.72 -0.10
C VAL A 78 27.01 -7.63 0.80
N ARG A 79 26.59 -7.82 2.06
CA ARG A 79 27.25 -8.73 3.01
C ARG A 79 26.95 -10.21 2.74
N GLY A 80 26.03 -10.51 1.81
CA GLY A 80 25.64 -11.89 1.47
C GLY A 80 24.82 -12.62 2.54
N ASP A 81 24.46 -11.95 3.64
CA ASP A 81 23.73 -12.55 4.76
C ASP A 81 22.22 -12.55 4.49
N ARG A 82 21.79 -13.53 3.69
CA ARG A 82 20.37 -13.75 3.38
C ARG A 82 19.53 -14.02 4.63
N GLY A 83 20.12 -14.59 5.68
CA GLY A 83 19.43 -14.89 6.93
C GLY A 83 19.10 -13.64 7.73
N ALA A 84 20.05 -12.69 7.82
CA ALA A 84 19.79 -11.38 8.42
C ALA A 84 18.76 -10.56 7.64
N LEU A 85 18.80 -10.60 6.31
CA LEU A 85 17.81 -9.92 5.46
C LEU A 85 16.40 -10.48 5.67
N LEU A 86 16.24 -11.80 5.71
CA LEU A 86 14.94 -12.43 5.94
C LEU A 86 14.42 -12.16 7.35
N ARG A 87 15.28 -12.25 8.38
CA ARG A 87 14.91 -11.86 9.75
C ARG A 87 14.48 -10.40 9.84
N GLY A 88 15.22 -9.50 9.20
CA GLY A 88 14.86 -8.08 9.14
C GLY A 88 13.50 -7.85 8.49
N ALA A 89 13.24 -8.49 7.34
CA ALA A 89 11.95 -8.40 6.67
C ALA A 89 10.80 -8.94 7.54
N VAL A 90 11.00 -10.10 8.19
CA VAL A 90 10.01 -10.66 9.14
C VAL A 90 9.76 -9.72 10.30
N THR A 91 10.81 -9.14 10.90
CA THR A 91 10.67 -8.18 12.01
C THR A 91 9.85 -6.95 11.58
N LEU A 92 10.09 -6.42 10.37
CA LEU A 92 9.32 -5.28 9.86
C LEU A 92 7.84 -5.64 9.63
N VAL A 93 7.56 -6.84 9.10
CA VAL A 93 6.18 -7.33 8.93
C VAL A 93 5.49 -7.52 10.28
N VAL A 94 6.17 -8.14 11.25
CA VAL A 94 5.63 -8.34 12.61
C VAL A 94 5.39 -6.99 13.31
N ALA A 95 6.30 -6.03 13.17
CA ALA A 95 6.13 -4.70 13.73
C ALA A 95 4.92 -3.98 13.13
N LEU A 96 4.72 -4.09 11.81
CA LEU A 96 3.57 -3.53 11.12
C LEU A 96 2.26 -4.20 11.59
N LEU A 97 2.22 -5.53 11.67
CA LEU A 97 1.07 -6.26 12.19
C LEU A 97 0.75 -5.86 13.63
N GLY A 98 1.77 -5.72 14.48
CA GLY A 98 1.63 -5.26 15.86
C GLY A 98 1.05 -3.84 15.94
N PHE A 99 1.53 -2.92 15.09
CA PHE A 99 0.99 -1.57 14.99
C PHE A 99 -0.50 -1.59 14.63
N TYR A 100 -0.90 -2.31 13.58
CA TYR A 100 -2.30 -2.39 13.18
C TYR A 100 -3.18 -3.16 14.16
N ALA A 101 -2.65 -4.12 14.91
CA ALA A 101 -3.35 -4.77 15.99
C ALA A 101 -3.68 -3.77 17.12
N VAL A 102 -2.71 -2.92 17.50
CA VAL A 102 -2.92 -1.86 18.49
C VAL A 102 -3.93 -0.82 17.99
N VAL A 103 -3.78 -0.36 16.74
CA VAL A 103 -4.72 0.58 16.11
C VAL A 103 -6.13 -0.02 16.04
N GLY A 104 -6.27 -1.28 15.64
CA GLY A 104 -7.54 -1.98 15.59
C GLY A 104 -8.20 -2.12 16.96
N LEU A 105 -7.42 -2.49 17.98
CA LEU A 105 -7.90 -2.57 19.36
C LEU A 105 -8.30 -1.19 19.90
N ALA A 106 -7.52 -0.15 19.61
CA ALA A 106 -7.82 1.21 20.00
C ALA A 106 -9.08 1.74 19.29
N ALA A 107 -9.22 1.50 17.98
CA ALA A 107 -10.42 1.84 17.24
C ALA A 107 -11.63 1.13 17.84
N TRP A 108 -11.56 -0.18 18.10
CA TRP A 108 -12.64 -0.92 18.74
C TRP A 108 -13.02 -0.36 20.12
N ARG A 109 -12.02 -0.02 20.95
CA ARG A 109 -12.23 0.38 22.35
C ARG A 109 -12.70 1.83 22.52
N PHE A 110 -12.13 2.75 21.73
CA PHE A 110 -12.29 4.19 21.90
C PHE A 110 -13.23 4.81 20.87
N TRP A 111 -13.50 4.16 19.74
CA TRP A 111 -14.40 4.71 18.73
C TRP A 111 -15.82 4.97 19.23
N PRO A 112 -16.48 4.06 19.98
CA PRO A 112 -17.83 4.34 20.47
C PRO A 112 -17.90 5.62 21.32
N GLN A 113 -16.81 5.93 22.04
CA GLN A 113 -16.67 7.11 22.89
C GLN A 113 -16.42 8.39 22.09
N LEU A 114 -15.67 8.29 21.00
CA LEU A 114 -15.38 9.41 20.10
C LEU A 114 -16.57 9.72 19.18
N ALA A 115 -17.18 8.68 18.61
CA ALA A 115 -18.31 8.78 17.69
C ALA A 115 -19.55 9.40 18.34
N GLY A 116 -19.80 9.08 19.62
CA GLY A 116 -20.88 9.71 20.40
C GLY A 116 -20.75 11.23 20.59
N ARG A 117 -19.59 11.82 20.26
CA ARG A 117 -19.34 13.27 20.34
C ARG A 117 -19.38 13.99 19.00
N VAL A 118 -19.40 13.28 17.86
CA VAL A 118 -19.10 13.88 16.55
C VAL A 118 -20.26 13.84 15.55
N ALA A 119 -21.14 12.82 15.53
CA ALA A 119 -22.34 12.75 14.66
C ALA A 119 -23.15 11.46 14.91
N PRO A 120 -24.43 11.36 14.44
CA PRO A 120 -25.25 10.16 14.64
C PRO A 120 -24.59 8.88 14.08
N GLN A 121 -24.59 7.83 14.91
CA GLN A 121 -23.59 6.77 15.00
C GLN A 121 -23.67 5.61 13.99
N THR A 122 -24.61 5.56 13.06
CA THR A 122 -24.99 4.25 12.49
C THR A 122 -24.28 3.82 11.20
N ALA A 123 -23.76 4.74 10.38
CA ALA A 123 -23.22 4.39 9.06
C ALA A 123 -21.72 4.00 9.06
N LEU A 124 -20.93 4.51 10.00
CA LEU A 124 -19.46 4.40 9.98
C LEU A 124 -18.90 3.25 10.81
N GLU A 125 -19.61 2.84 11.86
CA GLU A 125 -19.18 1.78 12.77
C GLU A 125 -18.84 0.45 12.07
N PRO A 126 -19.65 -0.07 11.11
CA PRO A 126 -19.28 -1.30 10.41
C PRO A 126 -18.10 -1.13 9.45
N LEU A 127 -17.72 0.12 9.10
CA LEU A 127 -16.69 0.43 8.10
C LEU A 127 -15.30 0.66 8.70
N LEU A 128 -15.20 0.81 10.02
CA LEU A 128 -13.93 0.99 10.71
C LEU A 128 -12.99 -0.21 10.58
N LEU A 129 -13.48 -1.41 10.91
CA LEU A 129 -12.67 -2.62 10.87
C LEU A 129 -12.16 -2.86 9.43
N PRO A 130 -13.01 -2.77 8.38
CA PRO A 130 -12.55 -2.76 6.99
C PRO A 130 -11.50 -1.70 6.69
N THR A 131 -11.61 -0.50 7.28
CA THR A 131 -10.64 0.60 7.06
C THR A 131 -9.29 0.30 7.70
N VAL A 132 -9.27 -0.32 8.88
CA VAL A 132 -8.03 -0.79 9.52
C VAL A 132 -7.37 -1.89 8.68
N PHE A 133 -8.16 -2.85 8.18
CA PHE A 133 -7.66 -3.88 7.27
C PHE A 133 -7.13 -3.31 5.96
N LEU A 134 -7.82 -2.32 5.39
CA LEU A 134 -7.37 -1.60 4.20
C LEU A 134 -6.06 -0.87 4.46
N GLY A 135 -5.94 -0.19 5.60
CA GLY A 135 -4.69 0.44 6.04
C GLY A 135 -3.56 -0.58 6.15
N LEU A 136 -3.79 -1.72 6.79
CA LEU A 136 -2.79 -2.79 6.91
C LEU A 136 -2.35 -3.32 5.54
N ALA A 137 -3.30 -3.56 4.64
CA ALA A 137 -3.01 -4.03 3.29
C ALA A 137 -2.15 -3.00 2.52
N LEU A 138 -2.48 -1.71 2.62
CA LEU A 138 -1.68 -0.63 2.04
C LEU A 138 -0.27 -0.59 2.64
N GLY A 139 -0.16 -0.68 3.97
CA GLY A 139 1.15 -0.65 4.62
C GLY A 139 2.02 -1.85 4.29
N LEU A 140 1.44 -3.03 4.12
CA LEU A 140 2.17 -4.21 3.63
C LEU A 140 2.65 -4.02 2.20
N ALA A 141 1.82 -3.44 1.33
CA ALA A 141 2.20 -3.13 -0.05
C ALA A 141 3.34 -2.09 -0.10
N GLU A 142 3.28 -1.03 0.69
CA GLU A 142 4.32 -0.01 0.81
C GLU A 142 5.62 -0.58 1.39
N LEU A 143 5.54 -1.45 2.40
CA LEU A 143 6.70 -2.15 2.95
C LEU A 143 7.36 -3.06 1.92
N ALA A 144 6.56 -3.84 1.19
CA ALA A 144 7.05 -4.69 0.11
C ALA A 144 7.73 -3.86 -0.98
N ALA A 145 7.11 -2.75 -1.40
CA ALA A 145 7.68 -1.79 -2.32
C ALA A 145 9.03 -1.26 -1.81
N GLY A 146 9.13 -0.84 -0.55
CA GLY A 146 10.38 -0.39 0.07
C GLY A 146 11.48 -1.45 0.06
N LEU A 147 11.13 -2.72 0.33
CA LEU A 147 12.07 -3.85 0.26
C LEU A 147 12.57 -4.08 -1.17
N TYR A 148 11.68 -4.12 -2.16
CA TYR A 148 12.06 -4.27 -3.56
C TYR A 148 12.92 -3.10 -4.06
N GLN A 149 12.57 -1.87 -3.66
CA GLN A 149 13.33 -0.68 -4.01
C GLN A 149 14.73 -0.70 -3.38
N GLY A 150 14.85 -1.07 -2.10
CA GLY A 150 16.13 -1.26 -1.42
C GLY A 150 17.03 -2.27 -2.12
N LEU A 151 16.47 -3.39 -2.56
CA LEU A 151 17.20 -4.44 -3.30
C LEU A 151 17.40 -4.12 -4.78
N ARG A 152 16.95 -2.95 -5.25
CA ARG A 152 17.02 -2.51 -6.65
C ARG A 152 16.34 -3.49 -7.62
N ARG A 153 15.30 -4.20 -7.16
CA ARG A 153 14.52 -5.19 -7.91
C ARG A 153 13.19 -4.58 -8.35
N MET A 154 13.24 -3.62 -9.27
CA MET A 154 12.05 -2.86 -9.68
C MET A 154 11.10 -3.64 -10.60
N ALA A 155 11.62 -4.55 -11.43
CA ALA A 155 10.80 -5.37 -12.32
C ALA A 155 9.74 -6.23 -11.60
N PRO A 156 10.08 -7.05 -10.57
CA PRO A 156 9.07 -7.85 -9.87
C PRO A 156 8.09 -6.98 -9.07
N MET A 157 8.52 -5.83 -8.56
CA MET A 157 7.64 -4.86 -7.91
C MET A 157 6.62 -4.29 -8.90
N ALA A 158 7.09 -3.77 -10.02
CA ALA A 158 6.22 -3.21 -11.05
C ALA A 158 5.23 -4.25 -11.59
N LEU A 159 5.66 -5.50 -11.77
CA LEU A 159 4.78 -6.58 -12.18
C LEU A 159 3.71 -6.90 -11.13
N ALA A 160 4.09 -7.02 -9.86
CA ALA A 160 3.15 -7.29 -8.78
C ALA A 160 2.10 -6.18 -8.64
N GLU A 161 2.52 -4.93 -8.77
CA GLU A 161 1.62 -3.77 -8.72
C GLU A 161 0.70 -3.70 -9.93
N LEU A 162 1.22 -3.92 -11.13
CA LEU A 162 0.43 -4.00 -12.36
C LEU A 162 -0.65 -5.09 -12.26
N LEU A 163 -0.29 -6.28 -11.80
CA LEU A 163 -1.23 -7.38 -11.61
C LEU A 163 -2.28 -7.04 -10.55
N GLY A 164 -1.89 -6.39 -9.45
CA GLY A 164 -2.80 -5.92 -8.42
C GLY A 164 -3.80 -4.89 -8.94
N LEU A 165 -3.32 -3.87 -9.67
CA LEU A 165 -4.15 -2.83 -10.27
C LEU A 165 -5.10 -3.39 -11.33
N ALA A 166 -4.61 -4.25 -12.22
CA ALA A 166 -5.42 -4.91 -13.23
C ALA A 166 -6.48 -5.82 -12.59
N GLY A 167 -6.10 -6.63 -11.61
CA GLY A 167 -7.02 -7.52 -10.89
C GLY A 167 -8.12 -6.76 -10.15
N LEU A 168 -7.77 -5.68 -9.44
CA LEU A 168 -8.75 -4.83 -8.76
C LEU A 168 -9.71 -4.17 -9.77
N THR A 169 -9.17 -3.65 -10.88
CA THR A 169 -9.98 -3.00 -11.91
C THR A 169 -10.94 -3.98 -12.56
N LEU A 170 -10.48 -5.20 -12.86
CA LEU A 170 -11.32 -6.28 -13.38
C LEU A 170 -12.40 -6.66 -12.35
N HIS A 171 -12.06 -6.78 -11.07
CA HIS A 171 -13.03 -7.07 -10.02
C HIS A 171 -14.15 -6.02 -9.96
N LEU A 172 -13.79 -4.73 -9.97
CA LEU A 172 -14.75 -3.62 -9.97
C LEU A 172 -15.62 -3.61 -11.23
N PHE A 173 -15.02 -3.88 -12.39
CA PHE A 173 -15.75 -3.97 -13.64
C PHE A 173 -16.79 -5.11 -13.62
N LEU A 174 -16.41 -6.30 -13.13
CA LEU A 174 -17.32 -7.44 -13.00
C LEU A 174 -18.45 -7.17 -12.01
N ARG A 175 -18.15 -6.52 -10.87
CA ARG A 175 -19.15 -6.14 -9.86
C ARG A 175 -20.16 -5.10 -10.35
N ARG A 176 -19.81 -4.29 -11.35
CA ARG A 176 -20.73 -3.35 -11.99
C ARG A 176 -21.72 -4.04 -12.93
N ALA A 177 -21.35 -5.19 -13.50
CA ALA A 177 -22.17 -5.91 -14.48
C ALA A 177 -23.27 -6.77 -13.84
N THR A 178 -23.27 -6.92 -12.52
CA THR A 178 -24.24 -7.65 -11.69
C THR A 178 -25.11 -6.69 -10.91
#